data_AF-A0A9N8ZWI8-F1
#
_entry.id   AF-A0A9N8ZWI8-F1
#
_cell.length_a   1.000
_cell.length_b   1.000
_cell.length_c   1.000
_cell.angle_alpha   90.00
_cell.angle_beta   90.00
_cell.angle_gamma   90.00
#
_symmetry.space_group_name_H-M   'P 1'
#
loop_
_entity.id
_entity.type
_entity.pdbx_description
1 polymer ?
#
loop_
_entity_poly.entity_id
_entity_poly.type
_entity_poly.pdbx_seq_one_letter_code
_entity_poly.pdbx_strand_id
1 'polypeptide(L)'
;MNPILLKSLNVIVCLLLIGATIFTLLTTESFPSSSDINNATNAQNSTSSYTYLTPATYTFGILFVLYFWLVIFVIYQWFVDEIDYSIVVEGFFENLLIRKLFSIWAACSLYALFLDFWIAIPALDTVLLSVIALIILIIIGLFVVDYYPNHDFIFSLVIVWILIGVAIYSINVFPVFTVIVLGIGLITGGIFKSIFNMFYEQHKSMNILD
;
A
#
# COMPACT_ATOMS: atom_id res chain seq x y z
N MET A 1 -24.65 -13.90 11.24
CA MET A 1 -23.74 -14.90 10.63
C MET A 1 -23.13 -15.72 11.77
N ASN A 2 -22.87 -17.02 11.61
CA ASN A 2 -22.33 -17.82 12.72
C ASN A 2 -20.89 -17.34 13.06
N PRO A 3 -20.59 -16.88 14.29
CA PRO A 3 -19.30 -16.30 14.66
C PRO A 3 -18.13 -17.27 14.46
N ILE A 4 -18.37 -18.57 14.65
CA ILE A 4 -17.38 -19.63 14.41
C ILE A 4 -17.03 -19.72 12.91
N LEU A 5 -18.01 -19.48 12.04
CA LEU A 5 -17.83 -19.51 10.59
C LEU A 5 -17.01 -18.29 10.12
N LEU A 6 -17.23 -17.12 10.71
CA LEU A 6 -16.42 -15.92 10.42
C LEU A 6 -14.97 -16.08 10.91
N LYS A 7 -14.76 -16.60 12.13
CA LYS A 7 -13.43 -16.88 12.68
C LYS A 7 -12.65 -17.87 11.81
N SER A 8 -13.31 -18.97 11.41
CA SER A 8 -12.68 -19.98 10.54
C SER A 8 -12.37 -19.44 9.14
N LEU A 9 -13.24 -18.60 8.57
CA LEU A 9 -12.98 -17.96 7.27
C LEU A 9 -11.75 -17.04 7.33
N ASN A 10 -11.61 -16.22 8.37
CA ASN A 10 -10.46 -15.33 8.54
C ASN A 10 -9.15 -16.09 8.68
N VAL A 11 -9.15 -17.22 9.40
CA VAL A 11 -7.98 -18.11 9.52
C VAL A 11 -7.62 -18.73 8.17
N ILE A 12 -8.62 -19.21 7.42
CA ILE A 12 -8.39 -19.78 6.08
C ILE A 12 -7.80 -18.72 5.15
N VAL A 13 -8.34 -17.51 5.12
CA VAL A 13 -7.83 -16.40 4.29
C VAL A 13 -6.39 -16.04 4.68
N CYS A 14 -6.09 -15.98 5.98
CA CYS A 14 -4.74 -15.76 6.50
C CYS A 14 -3.75 -16.84 6.03
N LEU A 15 -4.11 -18.11 6.16
CA LEU A 15 -3.28 -19.24 5.72
C LEU A 15 -3.07 -19.26 4.21
N LEU A 16 -4.11 -18.93 3.43
CA LEU A 16 -4.04 -18.83 1.98
C LEU A 16 -3.11 -17.71 1.54
N LEU A 17 -3.20 -16.56 2.21
CA LEU A 17 -2.33 -15.41 1.99
C LEU A 17 -0.86 -15.73 2.30
N ILE A 18 -0.57 -16.28 3.48
CA ILE A 18 0.79 -16.70 3.87
C ILE A 18 1.32 -17.77 2.90
N GLY A 19 0.50 -18.75 2.55
CA GLY A 19 0.85 -19.80 1.59
C GLY A 19 1.19 -19.24 0.21
N ALA A 20 0.40 -18.28 -0.29
CA ALA A 20 0.67 -17.59 -1.55
C ALA A 20 1.98 -16.78 -1.49
N THR A 21 2.28 -16.12 -0.37
CA THR A 21 3.55 -15.39 -0.19
C THR A 21 4.75 -16.32 -0.18
N ILE A 22 4.69 -17.40 0.59
CA ILE A 22 5.75 -18.40 0.68
C ILE A 22 5.98 -19.04 -0.69
N PHE A 23 4.90 -19.38 -1.41
CA PHE A 23 4.98 -19.91 -2.76
C PHE A 23 5.65 -18.92 -3.72
N THR A 24 5.27 -17.64 -3.65
CA THR A 24 5.88 -16.58 -4.49
C THR A 24 7.35 -16.40 -4.16
N LEU A 25 7.72 -16.41 -2.87
CA LEU A 25 9.11 -16.30 -2.42
C LEU A 25 9.96 -17.48 -2.95
N LEU A 26 9.45 -18.72 -2.80
CA LEU A 26 10.13 -19.93 -3.25
C LEU A 26 10.28 -20.02 -4.78
N THR A 27 9.29 -19.50 -5.52
CA THR A 27 9.33 -19.48 -6.99
C THR A 27 10.20 -18.35 -7.53
N THR A 28 10.35 -17.23 -6.82
CA THR A 28 11.15 -16.08 -7.25
C THR A 28 12.66 -16.32 -7.12
N GLU A 29 13.12 -17.08 -6.11
CA GLU A 29 14.56 -17.44 -5.99
C GLU A 29 15.01 -18.51 -7.00
N SER A 30 14.10 -19.11 -7.78
CA SER A 30 14.41 -20.29 -8.61
C SER A 30 15.03 -20.00 -9.98
N PHE A 31 15.37 -18.74 -10.31
CA PHE A 31 16.10 -18.42 -11.54
C PHE A 31 17.44 -17.72 -11.26
N PRO A 32 18.51 -18.46 -10.93
CA PRO A 32 19.84 -18.01 -11.27
C PRO A 32 19.93 -17.96 -12.80
N SER A 33 19.80 -16.75 -13.36
CA SER A 33 20.22 -16.45 -14.72
C SER A 33 21.67 -16.89 -14.85
N SER A 34 21.91 -17.96 -15.59
CA SER A 34 23.21 -18.59 -15.80
C SER A 34 24.14 -17.73 -16.69
N SER A 35 24.22 -16.43 -16.45
CA SER A 35 25.03 -15.47 -17.22
C SER A 35 26.29 -15.00 -16.52
N ASP A 36 26.46 -15.27 -15.22
CA ASP A 36 27.56 -14.68 -14.43
C ASP A 36 28.85 -15.51 -14.38
N ILE A 37 28.98 -16.56 -15.20
CA ILE A 37 30.17 -17.45 -15.15
C ILE A 37 31.30 -17.03 -16.12
N ASN A 38 31.11 -16.10 -17.07
CA ASN A 38 32.08 -15.96 -18.18
C ASN A 38 32.79 -14.61 -18.39
N ASN A 39 32.62 -13.55 -17.58
CA ASN A 39 33.23 -12.24 -17.91
C ASN A 39 34.12 -11.60 -16.81
N ALA A 40 34.91 -12.41 -16.11
CA ALA A 40 35.98 -11.94 -15.23
C ALA A 40 37.31 -11.66 -15.96
N THR A 41 37.29 -10.93 -17.08
CA THR A 41 38.53 -10.53 -17.78
C THR A 41 38.58 -9.12 -18.36
N ASN A 42 37.54 -8.29 -18.23
CA ASN A 42 37.57 -6.89 -18.70
C ASN A 42 37.16 -5.90 -17.61
N ALA A 43 37.92 -5.88 -16.51
CA ALA A 43 37.81 -4.87 -15.48
C ALA A 43 38.69 -3.65 -15.81
N GLN A 44 38.27 -2.79 -16.75
CA GLN A 44 38.93 -1.48 -16.92
C GLN A 44 38.10 -0.36 -17.57
N ASN A 45 36.77 -0.37 -17.40
CA ASN A 45 35.93 0.82 -17.62
C ASN A 45 34.76 0.78 -16.64
N SER A 46 35.03 1.08 -15.37
CA SER A 46 34.03 1.15 -14.32
C SER A 46 33.22 2.45 -14.45
N THR A 47 32.32 2.48 -15.42
CA THR A 47 31.10 3.29 -15.32
C THR A 47 30.24 2.68 -14.21
N SER A 48 30.06 3.46 -13.14
CA SER A 48 29.20 3.21 -11.99
C SER A 48 28.06 2.22 -12.26
N SER A 49 28.15 1.02 -11.67
CA SER A 49 27.07 0.04 -11.67
C SER A 49 25.87 0.62 -10.91
N TYR A 50 24.90 1.15 -11.64
CA TYR A 50 23.60 1.51 -11.09
C TYR A 50 22.94 0.22 -10.59
N THR A 51 22.87 0.07 -9.27
CA THR A 51 22.10 -1.02 -8.66
C THR A 51 20.64 -0.62 -8.72
N TYR A 52 19.93 -1.12 -9.73
CA TYR A 52 18.48 -0.99 -9.79
C TYR A 52 17.89 -1.86 -8.67
N LEU A 53 17.43 -1.22 -7.60
CA LEU A 53 16.54 -1.88 -6.64
C LEU A 53 15.32 -2.33 -7.43
N THR A 54 15.20 -3.64 -7.66
CA THR A 54 14.03 -4.19 -8.34
C THR A 54 12.82 -3.92 -7.44
N PRO A 55 11.68 -3.50 -8.01
CA PRO A 55 10.47 -3.20 -7.24
C PRO A 55 10.05 -4.36 -6.32
N ALA A 56 10.36 -5.59 -6.72
CA ALA A 56 10.16 -6.83 -5.96
C ALA A 56 10.69 -6.74 -4.52
N THR A 57 11.92 -6.22 -4.31
CA THR A 57 12.54 -6.23 -2.98
C THR A 57 11.83 -5.27 -2.01
N TYR A 58 11.27 -4.18 -2.53
CA TYR A 58 10.57 -3.17 -1.74
C TYR A 58 9.13 -3.61 -1.39
N THR A 59 8.44 -4.29 -2.31
CA THR A 59 7.11 -4.87 -2.05
C THR A 59 7.14 -5.96 -0.98
N PHE A 60 8.22 -6.76 -0.91
CA PHE A 60 8.34 -7.81 0.12
C PHE A 60 8.32 -7.27 1.56
N GLY A 61 8.95 -6.12 1.81
CA GLY A 61 8.98 -5.52 3.15
C GLY A 61 7.59 -5.08 3.65
N ILE A 62 6.78 -4.50 2.76
CA ILE A 62 5.43 -4.02 3.09
C ILE A 62 4.47 -5.20 3.28
N LEU A 63 4.58 -6.20 2.41
CA LEU A 63 3.82 -7.44 2.53
C LEU A 63 4.12 -8.15 3.86
N PHE A 64 5.40 -8.20 4.27
CA PHE A 64 5.79 -8.79 5.55
C PHE A 64 5.11 -8.12 6.75
N VAL A 65 5.09 -6.77 6.81
CA VAL A 65 4.42 -6.03 7.90
C VAL A 65 2.91 -6.29 7.87
N LEU A 66 2.32 -6.34 6.68
CA LEU A 66 0.89 -6.62 6.53
C LEU A 66 0.53 -8.04 6.98
N TYR A 67 1.32 -9.04 6.61
CA TYR A 67 1.13 -10.42 7.07
C TYR A 67 1.36 -10.56 8.57
N PHE A 68 2.36 -9.88 9.12
CA PHE A 68 2.63 -9.88 10.56
C PHE A 68 1.43 -9.34 11.35
N TRP A 69 0.84 -8.22 10.91
CA TRP A 69 -0.37 -7.67 11.50
C TRP A 69 -1.57 -8.61 11.36
N LEU A 70 -1.71 -9.28 10.21
CA LEU A 70 -2.78 -10.24 9.95
C LEU A 70 -2.66 -11.48 10.85
N VAL A 71 -1.45 -11.96 11.11
CA VAL A 71 -1.17 -13.07 12.05
C VAL A 71 -1.50 -12.67 13.49
N ILE A 72 -1.03 -11.50 13.95
CA ILE A 72 -1.37 -10.97 15.29
C ILE A 72 -2.89 -10.89 15.45
N PHE A 73 -3.57 -10.43 14.41
CA PHE A 73 -5.01 -10.31 14.40
C PHE A 73 -5.73 -11.68 14.50
N VAL A 74 -5.29 -12.68 13.75
CA VAL A 74 -5.85 -14.04 13.82
C VAL A 74 -5.64 -14.65 15.21
N ILE A 75 -4.44 -14.47 15.78
CA ILE A 75 -4.12 -14.88 17.15
C ILE A 75 -5.09 -14.19 18.11
N TYR A 76 -5.27 -12.88 18.01
CA TYR A 76 -6.18 -12.13 18.86
C TYR A 76 -7.64 -12.66 18.79
N GLN A 77 -8.18 -12.93 17.59
CA GLN A 77 -9.52 -13.48 17.44
C GLN A 77 -9.71 -14.87 18.08
N TRP A 78 -8.62 -15.65 18.13
CA TRP A 78 -8.63 -17.00 18.67
C TRP A 78 -8.55 -17.03 20.19
N PHE A 79 -7.86 -16.06 20.80
CA PHE A 79 -7.67 -16.02 22.25
C PHE A 79 -8.70 -15.17 23.01
N VAL A 80 -9.46 -14.31 22.33
CA VAL A 80 -10.55 -13.57 22.96
C VAL A 80 -11.88 -14.27 22.65
N ASP A 81 -12.21 -15.29 23.44
CA ASP A 81 -13.43 -16.10 23.28
C ASP A 81 -14.58 -15.72 24.25
N GLU A 82 -14.37 -14.83 25.24
CA GLU A 82 -15.34 -14.70 26.35
C GLU A 82 -15.69 -13.26 26.80
N ILE A 83 -15.28 -12.21 26.09
CA ILE A 83 -15.67 -10.85 26.49
C ILE A 83 -17.01 -10.52 25.82
N ASP A 84 -18.09 -10.59 26.61
CA ASP A 84 -19.48 -10.19 26.31
C ASP A 84 -19.61 -9.23 25.10
N TYR A 85 -19.75 -9.82 23.91
CA TYR A 85 -19.40 -9.22 22.62
C TYR A 85 -20.59 -8.55 21.92
N SER A 86 -21.60 -8.07 22.65
CA SER A 86 -22.92 -7.92 22.01
C SER A 86 -23.13 -6.68 21.14
N ILE A 87 -22.33 -5.61 21.17
CA ILE A 87 -22.67 -4.40 20.36
C ILE A 87 -21.46 -3.61 19.82
N VAL A 88 -20.39 -3.42 20.58
CA VAL A 88 -19.33 -2.44 20.22
C VAL A 88 -18.27 -3.03 19.27
N VAL A 89 -18.04 -4.33 19.35
CA VAL A 89 -16.94 -4.99 18.65
C VAL A 89 -17.36 -5.44 17.25
N GLU A 90 -18.59 -5.92 17.06
CA GLU A 90 -19.06 -6.31 15.72
C GLU A 90 -18.94 -5.12 14.75
N GLY A 91 -19.36 -3.92 15.16
CA GLY A 91 -19.24 -2.73 14.30
C GLY A 91 -17.79 -2.25 14.09
N PHE A 92 -16.94 -2.29 15.11
CA PHE A 92 -15.56 -1.81 14.99
C PHE A 92 -14.72 -2.75 14.11
N PHE A 93 -14.81 -4.06 14.33
CA PHE A 93 -13.99 -5.04 13.60
C PHE A 93 -14.48 -5.26 12.18
N GLU A 94 -15.79 -5.27 11.93
CA GLU A 94 -16.33 -5.41 10.58
C GLU A 94 -15.95 -4.20 9.69
N ASN A 95 -15.97 -3.00 10.27
CA ASN A 95 -15.63 -1.77 9.56
C ASN A 95 -14.10 -1.58 9.43
N LEU A 96 -13.29 -2.11 10.36
CA LEU A 96 -11.83 -2.04 10.27
C LEU A 96 -11.28 -3.12 9.33
N LEU A 97 -11.68 -4.38 9.46
CA LEU A 97 -11.08 -5.45 8.65
C LEU A 97 -11.64 -5.52 7.25
N ILE A 98 -12.95 -5.73 7.09
CA ILE A 98 -13.47 -5.97 5.74
C ILE A 98 -13.25 -4.73 4.89
N ARG A 99 -13.46 -3.55 5.48
CA ARG A 99 -13.34 -2.29 4.74
C ARG A 99 -11.92 -1.78 4.60
N LYS A 100 -11.14 -1.68 5.69
CA LYS A 100 -9.77 -1.14 5.57
C LYS A 100 -8.82 -2.14 4.96
N LEU A 101 -8.98 -3.44 5.18
CA LEU A 101 -8.13 -4.45 4.54
C LEU A 101 -8.41 -4.51 3.03
N PHE A 102 -9.68 -4.43 2.61
CA PHE A 102 -10.02 -4.31 1.19
C PHE A 102 -9.47 -3.01 0.58
N SER A 103 -9.55 -1.90 1.31
CA SER A 103 -8.98 -0.62 0.90
C SER A 103 -7.45 -0.69 0.72
N ILE A 104 -6.74 -1.31 1.66
CA ILE A 104 -5.29 -1.56 1.57
C ILE A 104 -4.99 -2.48 0.39
N TRP A 105 -5.73 -3.58 0.23
CA TRP A 105 -5.54 -4.50 -0.88
C TRP A 105 -5.80 -3.85 -2.24
N ALA A 106 -6.84 -3.03 -2.35
CA ALA A 106 -7.14 -2.24 -3.55
C ALA A 106 -6.03 -1.23 -3.84
N ALA A 107 -5.50 -0.55 -2.82
CA ALA A 107 -4.38 0.37 -2.96
C ALA A 107 -3.09 -0.36 -3.40
N CYS A 108 -2.80 -1.52 -2.82
CA CYS A 108 -1.67 -2.37 -3.23
C CYS A 108 -1.84 -2.93 -4.64
N SER A 109 -3.07 -3.29 -5.04
CA SER A 109 -3.35 -3.78 -6.40
C SER A 109 -3.21 -2.65 -7.42
N LEU A 110 -3.66 -1.44 -7.07
CA LEU A 110 -3.50 -0.25 -7.88
C LEU A 110 -2.02 0.14 -8.01
N TYR A 111 -1.23 -0.03 -6.94
CA TYR A 111 0.22 0.12 -6.97
C TYR A 111 0.89 -0.87 -7.93
N ALA A 112 0.58 -2.16 -7.79
CA ALA A 112 1.14 -3.22 -8.64
C ALA A 112 0.81 -2.93 -10.11
N LEU A 113 -0.43 -2.56 -10.41
CA LEU A 113 -0.84 -2.19 -11.77
C LEU A 113 -0.06 -0.98 -12.28
N PHE A 114 0.14 0.06 -11.45
CA PHE A 114 0.93 1.24 -11.85
C PHE A 114 2.39 0.90 -12.13
N LEU A 115 3.02 0.07 -11.30
CA LEU A 115 4.40 -0.37 -11.52
C LEU A 115 4.53 -1.29 -12.73
N ASP A 116 3.65 -2.28 -12.85
CA ASP A 116 3.65 -3.22 -13.96
C ASP A 116 3.40 -2.49 -15.28
N PHE A 117 2.51 -1.48 -15.28
CA PHE A 117 2.28 -0.61 -16.42
C PHE A 117 3.53 0.19 -16.81
N TRP A 118 4.31 0.66 -15.84
CA TRP A 118 5.56 1.39 -16.08
C TRP A 118 6.67 0.51 -16.64
N ILE A 119 6.74 -0.76 -16.19
CA ILE A 119 7.73 -1.73 -16.64
C ILE A 119 7.37 -2.32 -18.00
N ALA A 120 6.08 -2.61 -18.22
CA ALA A 120 5.62 -3.34 -19.39
C ALA A 120 5.70 -2.55 -20.70
N ILE A 121 5.65 -1.22 -20.64
CA ILE A 121 5.59 -0.38 -21.84
C ILE A 121 6.78 0.58 -21.85
N PRO A 122 7.92 0.21 -22.46
CA PRO A 122 9.07 1.12 -22.60
C PRO A 122 8.74 2.36 -23.46
N ALA A 123 7.69 2.31 -24.30
CA ALA A 123 7.19 3.47 -25.03
C ALA A 123 6.50 4.52 -24.11
N LEU A 124 6.19 4.14 -22.87
CA LEU A 124 5.66 5.04 -21.84
C LEU A 124 6.74 5.85 -21.11
N ASP A 125 8.03 5.61 -21.42
CA ASP A 125 9.17 6.41 -20.95
C ASP A 125 9.15 7.86 -21.49
N THR A 126 8.10 8.21 -22.22
CA THR A 126 7.81 9.61 -22.53
C THR A 126 7.39 10.33 -21.25
N VAL A 127 8.24 11.27 -20.83
CA VAL A 127 8.03 12.16 -19.67
C VAL A 127 6.62 12.73 -19.60
N LEU A 128 5.99 13.04 -20.74
CA LEU A 128 4.62 13.56 -20.78
C LEU A 128 3.58 12.56 -20.26
N LEU A 129 3.65 11.30 -20.66
CA LEU A 129 2.66 10.29 -20.30
C LEU A 129 2.79 9.89 -18.82
N SER A 130 4.02 9.83 -18.32
CA SER A 130 4.32 9.65 -16.89
C SER A 130 3.69 10.75 -16.02
N VAL A 131 3.79 12.01 -16.44
CA VAL A 131 3.20 13.15 -15.74
C VAL A 131 1.68 13.05 -15.72
N ILE A 132 1.03 12.68 -16.84
CA ILE A 132 -0.43 12.53 -16.90
C ILE A 132 -0.90 11.43 -15.95
N ALA A 133 -0.24 10.26 -15.95
CA ALA A 133 -0.59 9.14 -15.09
C ALA A 133 -0.47 9.52 -13.60
N LEU A 134 0.57 10.26 -13.24
CA LEU A 134 0.77 10.76 -11.88
C LEU A 134 -0.28 11.79 -11.47
N ILE A 135 -0.66 12.71 -12.35
CA ILE A 135 -1.75 13.66 -12.09
C ILE A 135 -3.06 12.92 -11.81
N ILE A 136 -3.40 11.90 -12.61
CA ILE A 136 -4.60 11.07 -12.39
C ILE A 136 -4.52 10.39 -11.02
N LEU A 137 -3.37 9.79 -10.67
CA LEU A 137 -3.17 9.15 -9.38
C LEU A 137 -3.34 10.13 -8.21
N ILE A 138 -2.81 11.35 -8.34
CA ILE A 138 -2.95 12.43 -7.34
C ILE A 138 -4.42 12.84 -7.19
N ILE A 139 -5.14 13.01 -8.30
CA ILE A 139 -6.57 13.34 -8.30
C ILE A 139 -7.38 12.26 -7.59
N ILE A 140 -7.09 10.98 -7.87
CA ILE A 140 -7.74 9.85 -7.18
C ILE A 140 -7.45 9.91 -5.67
N GLY A 141 -6.18 10.13 -5.29
CA GLY A 141 -5.78 10.25 -3.88
C GLY A 141 -6.52 11.37 -3.16
N LEU A 142 -6.61 12.55 -3.77
CA LEU A 142 -7.35 13.70 -3.25
C LEU A 142 -8.86 13.42 -3.17
N PHE A 143 -9.44 12.83 -4.21
CA PHE A 143 -10.86 12.49 -4.25
C PHE A 143 -11.24 11.56 -3.10
N VAL A 144 -10.42 10.55 -2.81
CA VAL A 144 -10.66 9.60 -1.71
C VAL A 144 -10.58 10.28 -0.34
N VAL A 145 -9.70 11.26 -0.17
CA VAL A 145 -9.62 12.03 1.09
C VAL A 145 -10.80 12.97 1.26
N ASP A 146 -11.09 13.80 0.26
CA ASP A 146 -12.01 14.94 0.42
C ASP A 146 -13.47 14.56 0.22
N TYR A 147 -13.78 13.64 -0.71
CA TYR A 147 -15.15 13.39 -1.16
C TYR A 147 -15.69 12.02 -0.76
N TYR A 148 -14.84 11.06 -0.42
CA TYR A 148 -15.34 9.74 -0.04
C TYR A 148 -16.02 9.82 1.33
N PRO A 149 -17.27 9.33 1.49
CA PRO A 149 -18.11 9.58 2.68
C PRO A 149 -17.56 9.01 3.98
N ASN A 150 -16.46 8.25 3.92
CA ASN A 150 -15.84 7.64 5.09
C ASN A 150 -14.37 8.04 5.24
N HIS A 151 -13.93 9.05 4.48
CA HIS A 151 -12.60 9.67 4.52
C HIS A 151 -11.51 8.62 4.73
N ASP A 152 -11.30 7.76 3.73
CA ASP A 152 -10.42 6.61 3.89
C ASP A 152 -8.94 7.01 3.80
N PHE A 153 -8.44 7.67 4.85
CA PHE A 153 -7.09 8.22 4.93
C PHE A 153 -6.00 7.15 4.73
N ILE A 154 -6.29 5.88 5.02
CA ILE A 154 -5.35 4.78 4.83
C ILE A 154 -5.05 4.58 3.34
N PHE A 155 -6.08 4.60 2.50
CA PHE A 155 -5.93 4.49 1.04
C PHE A 155 -5.03 5.59 0.48
N SER A 156 -5.31 6.83 0.89
CA SER A 156 -4.56 8.00 0.42
C SER A 156 -3.14 8.03 0.96
N LEU A 157 -2.89 7.50 2.17
CA LEU A 157 -1.54 7.32 2.72
C LEU A 157 -0.75 6.32 1.88
N VAL A 158 -1.37 5.22 1.45
CA VAL A 158 -0.73 4.27 0.52
C VAL A 158 -0.39 4.97 -0.80
N ILE A 159 -1.26 5.81 -1.36
CA ILE A 159 -0.92 6.61 -2.56
C ILE A 159 0.27 7.53 -2.31
N VAL A 160 0.31 8.23 -1.18
CA VAL A 160 1.48 9.07 -0.81
C VAL A 160 2.75 8.24 -0.73
N TRP A 161 2.69 7.04 -0.15
CA TRP A 161 3.82 6.12 -0.08
C TRP A 161 4.31 5.69 -1.46
N ILE A 162 3.40 5.36 -2.37
CA ILE A 162 3.72 5.04 -3.78
C ILE A 162 4.43 6.23 -4.43
N LEU A 163 3.88 7.43 -4.27
CA LEU A 163 4.45 8.66 -4.81
C LEU A 163 5.87 8.90 -4.27
N ILE A 164 6.15 8.63 -2.99
CA ILE A 164 7.50 8.70 -2.43
C ILE A 164 8.45 7.74 -3.14
N GLY A 165 8.03 6.49 -3.37
CA GLY A 165 8.82 5.50 -4.11
C GLY A 165 9.15 5.97 -5.54
N VAL A 166 8.16 6.50 -6.26
CA VAL A 166 8.37 7.06 -7.60
C VAL A 166 9.27 8.30 -7.56
N ALA A 167 9.14 9.17 -6.55
CA ALA A 167 9.97 10.37 -6.40
C ALA A 167 11.47 10.01 -6.30
N ILE A 168 11.79 8.98 -5.52
CA ILE A 168 13.17 8.51 -5.33
C ILE A 168 13.75 8.01 -6.65
N TYR A 169 12.96 7.29 -7.45
CA TYR A 169 13.40 6.77 -8.75
C TYR A 169 13.54 7.88 -9.81
N SER A 170 12.67 8.89 -9.78
CA SER A 170 12.60 9.95 -10.79
C SER A 170 13.36 11.22 -10.43
N ILE A 171 14.33 11.18 -9.50
CA ILE A 171 15.05 12.37 -9.01
C ILE A 171 15.74 13.18 -10.12
N ASN A 172 16.17 12.51 -11.19
CA ASN A 172 16.83 13.14 -12.34
C ASN A 172 15.86 13.67 -13.41
N VAL A 173 14.56 13.37 -13.29
CA VAL A 173 13.51 13.79 -14.24
C VAL A 173 12.67 14.88 -13.60
N PHE A 174 13.17 16.11 -13.65
CA PHE A 174 12.61 17.28 -12.96
C PHE A 174 11.08 17.49 -13.06
N PRO A 175 10.44 17.42 -14.25
CA PRO A 175 8.99 17.61 -14.34
C PRO A 175 8.19 16.52 -13.61
N VAL A 176 8.65 15.27 -13.66
CA VAL A 176 8.03 14.14 -12.95
C VAL A 176 8.17 14.33 -11.45
N PHE A 177 9.38 14.62 -10.99
CA PHE A 177 9.67 14.86 -9.58
C PHE A 177 8.83 16.02 -9.00
N THR A 178 8.71 17.13 -9.73
CA THR A 178 7.95 18.31 -9.29
C THR A 178 6.47 17.99 -9.07
N VAL A 179 5.85 17.27 -10.03
CA VAL A 179 4.44 16.86 -9.92
C VAL A 179 4.23 15.93 -8.73
N ILE A 180 5.16 15.02 -8.49
CA ILE A 180 5.10 14.09 -7.36
C ILE A 180 5.17 14.84 -6.02
N VAL A 181 6.12 15.74 -5.84
CA VAL A 181 6.28 16.52 -4.60
C VAL A 181 5.03 17.36 -4.32
N LEU A 182 4.48 18.01 -5.35
CA LEU A 182 3.21 18.74 -5.23
C LEU A 182 2.05 17.81 -4.86
N GLY A 183 1.97 16.64 -5.50
CA GLY A 183 0.97 15.62 -5.21
C GLY A 183 1.02 15.11 -3.77
N ILE A 184 2.21 14.77 -3.27
CA ILE A 184 2.45 14.37 -1.88
C ILE A 184 1.95 15.46 -0.92
N GLY A 185 2.33 16.72 -1.17
CA GLY A 185 1.91 17.85 -0.34
C GLY A 185 0.39 18.03 -0.32
N LEU A 186 -0.26 17.95 -1.49
CA LEU A 186 -1.71 18.10 -1.62
C LEU A 186 -2.46 16.99 -0.89
N ILE A 187 -2.11 15.72 -1.13
CA ILE A 187 -2.80 14.59 -0.49
C ILE A 187 -2.58 14.62 1.03
N THR A 188 -1.34 14.86 1.47
CA THR A 188 -1.01 14.95 2.90
C THR A 188 -1.76 16.10 3.58
N GLY A 189 -1.84 17.26 2.93
CA GLY A 189 -2.63 18.40 3.40
C GLY A 189 -4.12 18.07 3.51
N GLY A 190 -4.68 17.37 2.52
CA GLY A 190 -6.05 16.84 2.59
C GLY A 190 -6.25 15.91 3.79
N ILE A 191 -5.32 14.97 4.02
CA ILE A 191 -5.39 14.03 5.15
C ILE A 191 -5.42 14.80 6.48
N PHE A 192 -4.51 15.78 6.66
CA PHE A 192 -4.48 16.61 7.87
C PHE A 192 -5.76 17.40 8.06
N LYS A 193 -6.30 18.01 6.99
CA LYS A 193 -7.58 18.72 7.03
C LYS A 193 -8.72 17.81 7.47
N SER A 194 -8.80 16.60 6.92
CA SER A 194 -9.81 15.60 7.28
C SER A 194 -9.72 15.19 8.76
N ILE A 195 -8.50 14.91 9.24
CA ILE A 195 -8.25 14.57 10.65
C ILE A 195 -8.67 15.73 11.57
N PHE A 196 -8.28 16.97 11.24
CA PHE A 196 -8.63 18.14 12.03
C PHE A 196 -10.15 18.36 12.09
N ASN A 197 -10.85 18.18 10.97
CA ASN A 197 -12.30 18.29 10.94
C ASN A 197 -12.99 17.24 11.81
N MET A 198 -12.47 16.00 11.83
CA MET A 198 -12.96 14.93 12.69
C MET A 198 -12.82 15.28 14.18
N PHE A 199 -11.66 15.79 14.60
CA PHE A 199 -11.45 16.24 15.98
C PHE A 199 -12.34 17.42 16.35
N TYR A 200 -12.52 18.38 15.43
CA TYR A 200 -13.40 19.53 15.64
C TYR A 200 -14.86 19.11 15.83
N GLU A 201 -15.36 18.19 15.00
CA GLU A 201 -16.73 17.66 15.11
C GLU A 201 -16.94 16.87 16.40
N GLN A 202 -15.96 16.07 16.82
CA GLN A 202 -16.01 15.36 18.10
C GLN A 202 -16.04 16.32 19.30
N HIS A 203 -15.24 17.38 19.28
CA HIS A 203 -15.27 18.38 20.36
C HIS A 203 -16.61 19.13 20.39
N LYS A 204 -17.16 19.44 19.22
CA LYS A 204 -18.46 20.13 19.12
C LYS A 204 -19.60 19.29 19.67
N SER A 205 -19.59 17.96 19.46
CA SER A 205 -20.65 17.07 19.96
C SER A 205 -20.60 16.88 21.48
N MET A 206 -19.42 16.92 22.09
CA MET A 206 -19.27 16.86 23.56
C MET A 206 -19.86 18.10 24.24
N ASN A 207 -19.63 19.30 23.71
CA ASN A 207 -20.14 20.56 24.28
C ASN A 207 -21.66 20.73 24.24
N ILE A 208 -22.40 19.89 23.49
CA ILE A 208 -23.87 19.96 23.40
C ILE A 208 -24.52 19.11 24.51
N LEU A 209 -23.76 18.22 25.16
CA LEU A 209 -24.24 17.31 26.20
C LEU A 209 -24.11 17.88 27.62
N ASP A 210 -23.41 19.01 27.77
CA ASP A 210 -23.23 19.77 29.03
C ASP A 210 -24.19 20.98 29.10
#